data_AF-A0A7S2G6G5-F1
#
_entry.id   AF-A0A7S2G6G5-F1
#
_cell.length_a   1.000
_cell.length_b   1.000
_cell.length_c   1.000
_cell.angle_alpha   90.00
_cell.angle_beta   90.00
_cell.angle_gamma   90.00
#
_symmetry.space_group_name_H-M   'P 1'
#
loop_
_entity.id
_entity.type
_entity.pdbx_description
1 polymer ?
#
loop_
_entity_poly.entity_id
_entity_poly.type
_entity_poly.pdbx_seq_one_letter_code
_entity_poly.pdbx_strand_id
1 'polypeptide(L)'
;KVMPGARVHQNDGSETNERRAYFNRQGPPPAPYPEDAMTEIGVLARLRALPNLPVYLLRLLGVFMEGENVMMVTEFIDSELFNQVANGPLVFPEDRVMRYNWQLLQAVRYLHANGIGHRDISLENILVTFGDDV
;
A
#
# COMPACT_ATOMS: atom_id res chain seq x y z
N LYS A 1 23.26 4.96 6.03
CA LYS A 1 23.65 3.59 5.63
C LYS A 1 22.86 3.27 4.37
N VAL A 2 23.50 3.12 3.20
CA VAL A 2 22.82 2.86 1.93
C VAL A 2 22.25 1.43 1.98
N MET A 3 20.94 1.29 1.79
CA MET A 3 20.28 -0.02 1.71
C MET A 3 20.73 -0.72 0.42
N PRO A 4 21.16 -1.99 0.46
CA PRO A 4 21.56 -2.71 -0.75
C PRO A 4 20.35 -2.89 -1.68
N GLY A 5 20.44 -2.34 -2.90
CA GLY A 5 19.37 -2.39 -3.92
C GLY A 5 19.13 -3.77 -4.56
N ALA A 6 19.61 -4.86 -3.96
CA ALA A 6 19.53 -6.22 -4.54
C ALA A 6 18.08 -6.68 -4.80
N ARG A 7 17.09 -6.10 -4.09
CA ARG A 7 15.66 -6.39 -4.27
C ARG A 7 14.95 -5.46 -5.26
N VAL A 8 15.57 -4.34 -5.65
CA VAL A 8 14.93 -3.37 -6.56
C VAL A 8 14.79 -3.95 -7.97
N HIS A 9 15.75 -4.78 -8.39
CA HIS A 9 15.79 -5.40 -9.71
C HIS A 9 15.17 -6.80 -9.76
N GLN A 10 14.71 -7.35 -8.63
CA GLN A 10 14.22 -8.73 -8.56
C GLN A 10 12.94 -8.97 -9.37
N ASN A 11 12.20 -7.90 -9.65
CA ASN A 11 10.98 -7.93 -10.43
C ASN A 11 11.19 -7.36 -11.85
N ASP A 12 12.42 -7.02 -12.25
CA ASP A 12 12.69 -6.50 -13.59
C ASP A 12 12.35 -7.58 -14.63
N GLY A 13 11.45 -7.25 -15.56
CA GLY A 13 10.96 -8.20 -16.58
C GLY A 13 9.93 -9.21 -16.09
N SER A 14 9.48 -9.11 -14.82
CA SER A 14 8.39 -9.96 -14.32
C SER A 14 7.04 -9.56 -14.91
N GLU A 15 6.13 -10.54 -15.01
CA GLU A 15 4.77 -10.31 -15.49
C GLU A 15 4.04 -9.32 -14.57
N THR A 16 3.68 -8.16 -15.14
CA THR A 16 3.07 -7.05 -14.39
C THR A 16 1.57 -7.24 -14.20
N ASN A 17 0.95 -8.11 -14.98
CA ASN A 17 -0.44 -8.47 -14.82
C ASN A 17 -0.59 -9.55 -13.74
N GLU A 18 -1.08 -9.16 -12.55
CA GLU A 18 -1.25 -10.07 -11.40
C GLU A 18 -2.06 -11.33 -11.73
N ARG A 19 -3.10 -11.20 -12.57
CA ARG A 19 -3.90 -12.35 -13.02
C ARG A 19 -3.05 -13.32 -13.84
N ARG A 20 -2.26 -12.82 -14.80
CA ARG A 20 -1.36 -13.67 -15.58
C ARG A 20 -0.23 -14.24 -14.73
N ALA A 21 0.33 -13.45 -13.82
CA ALA A 21 1.37 -13.91 -12.90
C ALA A 21 0.87 -15.06 -12.01
N TYR A 22 -0.40 -15.03 -11.60
CA TYR A 22 -1.03 -16.09 -10.81
C TYR A 22 -1.33 -17.34 -11.65
N PHE A 23 -1.95 -17.19 -12.83
CA PHE A 23 -2.41 -18.31 -13.65
C PHE A 23 -1.32 -18.96 -14.52
N ASN A 24 -0.30 -18.21 -14.94
CA ASN A 24 0.82 -18.73 -15.75
C ASN A 24 1.99 -19.19 -14.89
N ARG A 25 1.84 -19.20 -13.56
CA ARG A 25 2.88 -19.67 -12.66
C ARG A 25 3.15 -21.16 -12.90
N GLN A 26 4.37 -21.50 -13.29
CA GLN A 26 4.86 -22.87 -13.26
C GLN A 26 5.63 -23.12 -11.96
N GLY A 27 5.25 -24.14 -11.21
CA GLY A 27 5.89 -24.55 -9.96
C GLY A 27 5.07 -24.23 -8.71
N PRO A 28 5.47 -24.80 -7.56
CA PRO A 28 4.76 -24.62 -6.30
C PRO A 28 4.62 -23.12 -5.93
N PRO A 29 3.57 -22.75 -5.18
CA PRO A 29 3.48 -21.42 -4.60
C PRO A 29 4.77 -21.12 -3.82
N PRO A 30 5.22 -19.86 -3.77
CA PRO A 30 6.42 -19.54 -3.04
C PRO A 30 6.09 -19.82 -1.58
N ALA A 31 7.11 -20.12 -0.76
CA ALA A 31 6.89 -20.03 0.67
C ALA A 31 6.22 -18.68 0.97
N PRO A 32 5.22 -18.63 1.88
CA PRO A 32 4.63 -17.36 2.28
C PRO A 32 5.77 -16.40 2.54
N TYR A 33 5.75 -15.26 1.86
CA TYR A 33 6.78 -14.26 2.09
C TYR A 33 6.67 -13.88 3.56
N PRO A 34 7.70 -14.12 4.38
CA PRO A 34 7.65 -13.70 5.77
C PRO A 34 7.37 -12.20 5.77
N GLU A 35 6.42 -11.77 6.60
CA GLU A 35 6.18 -10.35 6.83
C GLU A 35 7.52 -9.69 7.17
N ASP A 36 7.95 -8.79 6.29
CA ASP A 36 9.23 -8.12 6.39
C ASP A 36 8.95 -6.63 6.51
N ALA A 37 8.92 -6.16 7.76
CA ALA A 37 8.75 -4.74 8.08
C ALA A 37 9.76 -3.86 7.33
N MET A 38 10.96 -4.36 7.00
CA MET A 38 11.95 -3.58 6.25
C MET A 38 11.52 -3.33 4.80
N THR A 39 10.72 -4.24 4.22
CA THR A 39 10.18 -4.06 2.87
C THR A 39 9.16 -2.93 2.86
N GLU A 40 8.23 -2.91 3.82
CA GLU A 40 7.25 -1.83 3.96
C GLU A 40 7.93 -0.48 4.22
N ILE A 41 8.84 -0.43 5.20
CA ILE A 41 9.65 0.76 5.51
C ILE A 41 10.38 1.25 4.25
N GLY A 42 10.99 0.33 3.49
CA GLY A 42 11.71 0.66 2.27
C GLY A 42 10.82 1.24 1.17
N VAL A 43 9.62 0.67 0.97
CA VAL A 43 8.64 1.16 -0.02
C VAL A 43 8.13 2.54 0.39
N LEU A 44 7.70 2.73 1.64
CA LEU A 44 7.20 4.00 2.12
C LEU A 44 8.28 5.11 2.08
N ALA A 45 9.53 4.77 2.43
CA ALA A 45 10.65 5.69 2.31
C ALA A 45 10.95 6.06 0.85
N ARG A 46 10.83 5.11 -0.08
CA ARG A 46 10.96 5.36 -1.52
C ARG A 46 9.84 6.28 -2.02
N LEU A 47 8.58 6.00 -1.66
CA LEU A 47 7.43 6.80 -2.05
C LEU A 47 7.58 8.26 -1.58
N ARG A 48 8.02 8.47 -0.34
CA ARG A 48 8.33 9.80 0.20
C ARG A 48 9.36 10.57 -0.62
N ALA A 49 10.32 9.89 -1.24
CA ALA A 49 11.38 10.51 -2.03
C ALA A 49 10.99 10.77 -3.50
N LEU A 50 9.90 10.17 -3.99
CA LEU A 50 9.43 10.36 -5.36
C LEU A 50 8.66 11.69 -5.52
N PRO A 51 8.77 12.35 -6.68
CA PRO A 51 8.06 13.61 -6.93
C PRO A 51 6.56 13.38 -7.15
N ASN A 52 5.75 14.38 -6.80
CA ASN A 52 4.30 14.38 -7.05
C ASN A 52 3.55 13.20 -6.39
N LEU A 53 3.94 12.83 -5.16
CA LEU A 53 3.22 11.83 -4.38
C LEU A 53 1.74 12.25 -4.26
N PRO A 54 0.78 11.41 -4.69
CA PRO A 54 -0.64 11.73 -4.58
C PRO A 54 -1.07 11.76 -3.12
N VAL A 55 -2.10 12.55 -2.83
CA VAL A 55 -2.66 12.67 -1.47
C VAL A 55 -3.27 11.35 -0.97
N TYR A 56 -3.60 10.43 -1.89
CA TYR A 56 -4.24 9.15 -1.61
C TYR A 56 -3.27 8.01 -1.28
N LEU A 57 -2.03 8.34 -0.89
CA LEU A 57 -1.03 7.38 -0.40
C LEU A 57 -0.53 7.81 0.97
N LEU A 58 -0.55 6.88 1.93
CA LEU A 58 -0.11 7.13 3.29
C LEU A 58 1.34 7.62 3.32
N ARG A 59 1.57 8.76 3.97
CA ARG A 59 2.89 9.38 4.07
C ARG A 59 3.64 8.93 5.31
N LEU A 60 4.85 8.44 5.10
CA LEU A 60 5.83 8.18 6.15
C LEU A 60 6.51 9.48 6.60
N LEU A 61 6.39 9.80 7.89
CA LEU A 61 7.02 10.96 8.52
C LEU A 61 8.39 10.62 9.11
N GLY A 62 8.58 9.41 9.63
CA GLY A 62 9.84 8.97 10.22
C GLY A 62 9.92 7.49 10.53
N VAL A 63 11.13 7.02 10.79
CA VAL A 63 11.43 5.65 11.23
C VAL A 63 12.45 5.75 12.35
N PHE A 64 12.22 5.01 13.43
CA PHE A 64 13.08 4.98 14.60
C PHE A 64 13.23 3.56 15.11
N MET A 65 14.31 3.32 15.84
CA MET A 65 14.61 2.03 16.45
C MET A 65 14.78 2.23 17.95
N GLU A 66 14.10 1.38 18.71
CA GLU A 66 14.22 1.31 20.16
C GLU A 66 14.52 -0.14 20.55
N GLY A 67 15.77 -0.40 20.93
CA GLY A 67 16.25 -1.77 21.14
C GLY A 67 16.18 -2.58 19.84
N GLU A 68 15.42 -3.68 19.88
CA GLU A 68 15.15 -4.55 18.71
C GLU A 68 13.87 -4.18 17.96
N ASN A 69 13.11 -3.18 18.44
CA ASN A 69 11.85 -2.78 17.83
C ASN A 69 12.09 -1.68 16.79
N VAL A 70 11.50 -1.85 15.61
CA VAL A 70 11.46 -0.80 14.58
C VAL A 70 10.07 -0.20 14.54
N MET A 71 9.99 1.12 14.60
CA MET A 71 8.75 1.86 14.68
C MET A 71 8.67 2.87 13.53
N MET A 72 7.49 2.95 12.91
CA MET A 72 7.20 3.91 11.85
C MET A 72 6.27 5.00 12.37
N VAL A 73 6.53 6.24 11.99
CA VAL A 73 5.61 7.37 12.18
C VAL A 73 5.02 7.71 10.83
N THR A 74 3.70 7.64 10.69
CA THR A 74 2.96 8.09 9.50
C THR A 74 2.16 9.34 9.82
N GLU A 75 1.53 9.93 8.82
CA GLU A 75 0.44 10.86 9.11
C GLU A 75 -0.71 10.16 9.82
N PHE A 76 -1.45 10.95 10.59
CA PHE A 76 -2.60 10.47 11.35
C PHE A 76 -3.80 10.33 10.42
N ILE A 77 -4.45 9.17 10.47
CA ILE A 77 -5.72 8.90 9.80
C ILE A 77 -6.70 8.37 10.84
N ASP A 78 -7.97 8.74 10.70
CA ASP A 78 -8.98 8.54 11.73
C ASP A 78 -9.45 7.08 11.85
N SER A 79 -9.58 6.38 10.73
CA SER A 79 -10.05 4.99 10.74
C SER A 79 -9.68 4.22 9.48
N GLU A 80 -10.00 2.93 9.50
CA GLU A 80 -9.97 2.03 8.35
C GLU A 80 -11.37 1.95 7.72
N LEU A 81 -11.43 1.74 6.41
CA LEU A 81 -12.69 1.58 5.70
C LEU A 81 -13.46 0.34 6.19
N PHE A 82 -12.75 -0.73 6.58
CA PHE A 82 -13.36 -1.90 7.21
C PHE A 82 -14.24 -1.52 8.41
N ASN A 83 -13.72 -0.68 9.30
CA ASN A 83 -14.46 -0.24 10.50
C ASN A 83 -15.69 0.61 10.15
N GLN A 84 -15.61 1.44 9.11
CA GLN A 84 -16.78 2.18 8.62
C GLN A 84 -17.86 1.26 8.04
N VAL A 85 -17.46 0.22 7.31
CA VAL A 85 -18.41 -0.73 6.70
C VAL A 85 -19.00 -1.66 7.76
N ALA A 86 -18.18 -2.15 8.69
CA ALA A 86 -18.62 -3.10 9.71
C ALA A 86 -19.55 -2.49 10.76
N ASN A 87 -19.32 -1.23 11.15
CA ASN A 87 -20.11 -0.53 12.17
C ASN A 87 -21.12 0.48 11.59
N GLY A 88 -21.15 0.61 10.27
CA GLY A 88 -21.95 1.57 9.54
C GLY A 88 -23.35 1.07 9.17
N PRO A 89 -24.06 1.84 8.34
CA PRO A 89 -25.36 1.43 7.82
C PRO A 89 -25.24 0.16 6.94
N LEU A 90 -26.32 -0.61 6.88
CA LEU A 90 -26.40 -1.87 6.12
C LEU A 90 -26.05 -1.69 4.62
N VAL A 91 -26.28 -0.50 4.09
CA VAL A 91 -25.98 -0.13 2.69
C VAL A 91 -24.97 1.01 2.69
N PHE A 92 -23.81 0.76 2.09
CA PHE A 92 -22.80 1.79 1.86
C PHE A 92 -23.23 2.68 0.68
N PRO A 93 -23.32 4.01 0.83
CA PRO A 93 -23.79 4.89 -0.23
C PRO A 93 -22.94 4.81 -1.51
N GLU A 94 -23.59 4.67 -2.67
CA GLU A 94 -22.92 4.49 -3.97
C GLU A 94 -22.00 5.67 -4.31
N ASP A 95 -22.39 6.89 -3.95
CA ASP A 95 -21.57 8.09 -4.16
C ASP A 95 -20.23 8.01 -3.41
N ARG A 96 -20.22 7.48 -2.18
CA ARG A 96 -18.98 7.23 -1.43
C ARG A 96 -18.16 6.12 -2.07
N VAL A 97 -18.79 5.02 -2.49
CA VAL A 97 -18.11 3.93 -3.19
C VAL A 97 -17.38 4.47 -4.42
N MET A 98 -18.04 5.29 -5.23
CA MET A 98 -17.44 5.89 -6.43
C MET A 98 -16.27 6.82 -6.09
N ARG A 99 -16.39 7.64 -5.04
CA ARG A 99 -15.30 8.50 -4.55
C ARG A 99 -14.08 7.69 -4.12
N TYR A 100 -14.26 6.71 -3.23
CA TYR A 100 -13.17 5.87 -2.73
C TYR A 100 -12.50 5.06 -3.85
N ASN A 101 -13.28 4.52 -4.79
CA ASN A 101 -12.73 3.83 -5.96
C ASN A 101 -11.88 4.77 -6.81
N TRP A 102 -12.35 6.00 -7.05
CA TRP A 102 -11.58 6.97 -7.82
C TRP A 102 -10.24 7.29 -7.15
N GLN A 103 -10.25 7.57 -5.84
CA GLN A 103 -9.04 7.84 -5.04
C GLN A 103 -8.07 6.64 -5.04
N LEU A 104 -8.59 5.44 -4.77
CA LEU A 104 -7.82 4.19 -4.80
C LEU A 104 -7.16 3.97 -6.16
N LEU A 105 -7.89 4.18 -7.25
CA LEU A 105 -7.35 4.05 -8.61
C LEU A 105 -6.26 5.09 -8.91
N GLN A 106 -6.36 6.32 -8.36
CA GLN A 106 -5.27 7.29 -8.46
C GLN A 106 -4.01 6.82 -7.74
N ALA A 107 -4.14 6.30 -6.51
CA ALA A 107 -3.05 5.76 -5.71
C ALA A 107 -2.38 4.57 -6.42
N VAL A 108 -3.17 3.59 -6.84
CA VAL A 108 -2.70 2.37 -7.54
C VAL A 108 -2.01 2.74 -8.85
N ARG A 109 -2.57 3.67 -9.63
CA ARG A 109 -1.94 4.15 -10.87
C ARG A 109 -0.55 4.72 -10.60
N TYR A 110 -0.39 5.51 -9.53
CA TYR A 110 0.91 6.07 -9.17
C TYR A 110 1.90 4.99 -8.73
N LEU A 111 1.47 4.02 -7.91
CA LEU A 111 2.31 2.90 -7.51
C LEU A 111 2.80 2.11 -8.74
N HIS A 112 1.89 1.77 -9.66
CA HIS A 112 2.20 1.03 -10.88
C HIS A 112 3.15 1.80 -11.81
N ALA A 113 2.95 3.11 -11.98
CA ALA A 113 3.85 3.95 -12.77
C ALA A 113 5.29 3.96 -12.22
N ASN A 114 5.46 3.65 -10.94
CA ASN A 114 6.75 3.58 -10.26
C ASN A 114 7.25 2.13 -10.01
N GLY A 115 6.59 1.14 -10.62
CA GLY A 115 6.98 -0.28 -10.52
C GLY A 115 6.68 -0.91 -9.15
N ILE A 116 5.74 -0.35 -8.39
CA ILE A 116 5.36 -0.82 -7.05
C ILE A 116 3.99 -1.47 -7.15
N GLY A 117 3.87 -2.73 -6.74
CA GLY A 117 2.58 -3.39 -6.53
C GLY A 117 2.24 -3.40 -5.05
N HIS A 118 1.01 -3.01 -4.69
CA HIS A 118 0.55 -3.03 -3.30
C HIS A 118 0.39 -4.48 -2.78
N ARG A 119 -0.13 -5.38 -3.63
CA ARG A 119 -0.34 -6.83 -3.37
C ARG A 119 -1.34 -7.21 -2.28
N ASP A 120 -1.76 -6.26 -1.44
CA ASP A 120 -2.77 -6.50 -0.41
C ASP A 120 -3.82 -5.37 -0.34
N ILE A 121 -4.53 -5.14 -1.45
CA ILE A 121 -5.62 -4.15 -1.46
C ILE A 121 -6.84 -4.78 -0.79
N SER A 122 -7.08 -4.38 0.46
CA SER A 122 -8.17 -4.85 1.31
C SER A 122 -8.87 -3.66 1.99
N LEU A 123 -10.02 -3.89 2.63
CA LEU A 123 -10.72 -2.83 3.36
C LEU A 123 -9.97 -2.36 4.62
N GLU A 124 -9.09 -3.21 5.16
CA GLU A 124 -8.23 -2.91 6.31
C GLU A 124 -7.09 -1.96 5.92
N ASN A 125 -6.59 -2.07 4.68
CA ASN A 125 -5.50 -1.23 4.16
C ASN A 125 -5.99 0.05 3.45
N ILE A 126 -7.28 0.36 3.50
CA ILE A 126 -7.83 1.63 3.01
C ILE A 126 -8.16 2.49 4.23
N LEU A 127 -7.39 3.57 4.40
CA LEU A 127 -7.53 4.49 5.52
C LEU A 127 -8.37 5.70 5.13
N VAL A 128 -9.21 6.17 6.05
CA VAL A 128 -10.24 7.19 5.82
C VAL A 128 -10.22 8.25 6.94
N THR A 129 -10.31 9.52 6.55
CA THR A 129 -10.36 10.67 7.46
C THR A 129 -11.80 11.05 7.82
N PHE A 130 -12.02 11.68 8.97
CA PHE A 130 -13.33 12.20 9.36
C PHE A 130 -13.75 13.34 8.42
N GLY A 131 -15.02 13.30 8.00
CA GLY A 131 -15.62 14.32 7.12
C GLY A 131 -15.64 13.96 5.64
N ASP A 132 -15.06 12.81 5.24
CA ASP A 132 -14.77 12.51 3.83
C ASP A 132 -13.97 13.66 3.16
N ASP A 133 -13.25 14.45 3.96
CA ASP A 133 -12.47 15.56 3.48
C ASP A 133 -11.17 15.02 2.86
N VAL A 134 -11.13 15.18 1.52
CA VAL A 134 -10.09 14.80 0.52
C VAL A 134 -10.31 13.47 -0.19
#